data_AF-A0AAV3PEN2-F1
#
_entry.id   AF-A0AAV3PEN2-F1
#
_cell.length_a   1.000
_cell.length_b   1.000
_cell.length_c   1.000
_cell.angle_alpha   90.00
_cell.angle_beta   90.00
_cell.angle_gamma   90.00
#
_symmetry.space_group_name_H-M   'P 1'
#
loop_
_entity.id
_entity.type
_entity.pdbx_description
1 polymer ?
#
loop_
_entity_poly.entity_id
_entity_poly.type
_entity_poly.pdbx_seq_one_letter_code
_entity_poly.pdbx_strand_id
1 'polypeptide(L)'
;MEFPANSIDSYANTADAFIAKYKTSITNKQDERALMDLQQAPCESLKDFHERYKVILNNIPSIDNKIAYMAFYSGLNYGKLNNIPSIDNKIAYMAFYSGLNYGKLKKELVLDTPSQRIS
;
A
#
# COMPACT_ATOMS: atom_id res chain seq x y z
N MET A 1 3.98 39.23 -31.71
CA MET A 1 5.01 38.66 -30.82
C MET A 1 4.47 37.30 -30.41
N GLU A 2 4.86 36.25 -31.12
CA GLU A 2 4.36 34.89 -30.86
C GLU A 2 5.37 34.15 -29.98
N PHE A 3 4.88 33.55 -28.91
CA PHE A 3 5.69 32.77 -27.98
C PHE A 3 5.91 31.35 -28.55
N PRO A 4 7.08 30.74 -28.36
CA PRO A 4 7.40 29.42 -28.90
C PRO A 4 6.53 28.32 -28.28
N ALA A 5 6.27 27.25 -29.05
CA ALA A 5 5.35 26.13 -28.73
C ALA A 5 5.63 25.34 -27.42
N ASN A 6 6.66 25.73 -26.65
CA ASN A 6 7.04 25.14 -25.37
C ASN A 6 7.10 26.18 -24.24
N SER A 7 6.60 27.40 -24.46
CA SER A 7 6.49 28.40 -23.41
C SER A 7 5.39 28.00 -22.45
N ILE A 8 5.62 28.12 -21.14
CA ILE A 8 4.58 27.95 -20.14
C ILE A 8 3.49 28.98 -20.43
N ASP A 9 2.36 28.56 -21.00
CA ASP A 9 1.32 29.44 -21.55
C ASP A 9 0.79 30.50 -20.57
N SER A 10 0.96 30.32 -19.24
CA SER A 10 1.05 31.41 -18.26
C SER A 10 1.48 30.87 -16.88
N TYR A 11 1.93 31.76 -15.99
CA TYR A 11 2.12 31.46 -14.56
C TYR A 11 0.90 30.76 -13.93
N ALA A 12 -0.32 31.08 -14.38
CA ALA A 12 -1.55 30.46 -13.89
C ALA A 12 -1.58 28.95 -14.17
N ASN A 13 -1.18 28.50 -15.36
CA ASN A 13 -1.14 27.07 -15.69
C ASN A 13 -0.13 26.30 -14.83
N THR A 14 0.99 26.94 -14.47
CA THR A 14 1.97 26.35 -13.55
C THR A 14 1.45 26.31 -12.12
N ALA A 15 0.79 27.38 -11.68
CA ALA A 15 0.17 27.44 -10.36
C ALA A 15 -0.93 26.38 -10.22
N ASP A 16 -1.77 26.18 -11.24
CA ASP A 16 -2.82 25.16 -11.24
C ASP A 16 -2.24 23.75 -11.23
N ALA A 17 -1.21 23.48 -12.04
CA ALA A 17 -0.52 22.19 -12.03
C ALA A 17 0.16 21.91 -10.68
N PHE A 18 0.74 22.94 -10.05
CA PHE A 18 1.34 22.83 -8.73
C PHE A 18 0.28 22.55 -7.65
N ILE A 19 -0.82 23.29 -7.64
CA ILE A 19 -1.93 23.10 -6.69
C ILE A 19 -2.54 21.70 -6.85
N ALA A 20 -2.72 21.23 -8.08
CA ALA A 20 -3.20 19.88 -8.36
C ALA A 20 -2.25 18.82 -7.77
N LYS A 21 -0.94 18.91 -8.07
CA LYS A 21 0.05 17.99 -7.50
C LYS A 21 0.12 18.06 -5.98
N TYR A 22 0.03 19.25 -5.40
CA TYR A 22 0.07 19.45 -3.96
C TYR A 22 -1.14 18.81 -3.27
N LYS A 23 -2.35 19.01 -3.82
CA LYS A 23 -3.58 18.36 -3.33
C LYS A 23 -3.46 16.83 -3.37
N THR A 24 -3.04 16.27 -4.50
CA THR A 24 -2.79 14.82 -4.62
C THR A 24 -1.78 14.34 -3.59
N SER A 25 -0.69 15.07 -3.38
CA SER A 25 0.34 14.68 -2.40
C SER A 25 -0.18 14.70 -0.95
N ILE A 26 -1.03 15.65 -0.58
CA ILE A 26 -1.66 15.67 0.75
C ILE A 26 -2.61 14.49 0.91
N THR A 27 -3.49 14.24 -0.06
CA THR A 27 -4.44 13.12 -0.02
C THR A 27 -3.70 11.80 0.12
N ASN A 28 -2.67 11.56 -0.68
CA ASN A 28 -1.85 10.34 -0.59
C ASN A 28 -1.24 10.17 0.81
N LYS A 29 -0.71 11.23 1.43
CA LYS A 29 -0.14 11.16 2.79
C LYS A 29 -1.20 10.84 3.86
N GLN A 30 -2.42 11.34 3.68
CA GLN A 30 -3.52 11.04 4.58
C GLN A 30 -3.96 9.58 4.45
N ASP A 31 -4.07 9.08 3.23
CA ASP A 31 -4.43 7.69 2.96
C ASP A 31 -3.33 6.72 3.39
N GLU A 32 -2.05 7.03 3.16
CA GLU A 32 -0.90 6.26 3.68
C GLU A 32 -0.93 6.18 5.21
N ARG A 33 -1.24 7.28 5.89
CA ARG A 33 -1.39 7.28 7.35
C ARG A 33 -2.58 6.46 7.79
N ALA A 34 -3.73 6.61 7.14
CA ALA A 34 -4.92 5.83 7.43
C ALA A 34 -4.69 4.33 7.25
N LEU A 35 -3.85 3.95 6.27
CA LEU A 35 -3.45 2.56 6.03
C LEU A 35 -2.60 2.01 7.19
N MET A 36 -1.65 2.79 7.69
CA MET A 36 -0.76 2.39 8.78
C MET A 36 -1.46 2.35 10.15
N ASP A 37 -2.44 3.23 10.36
CA ASP A 37 -3.22 3.30 11.61
C ASP A 37 -4.38 2.27 11.61
N LEU A 38 -4.62 1.56 10.49
CA LEU A 38 -5.72 0.62 10.35
C LEU A 38 -5.52 -0.62 11.21
N GLN A 39 -6.43 -0.85 12.15
CA GLN A 39 -6.43 -2.04 13.01
C GLN A 39 -7.73 -2.84 12.87
N GLN A 40 -7.62 -4.15 12.98
CA GLN A 40 -8.73 -5.08 13.03
C GLN A 40 -9.37 -4.99 14.42
N ALA A 41 -10.67 -4.69 14.47
CA ALA A 41 -11.36 -4.63 15.76
C ALA A 41 -11.52 -6.04 16.38
N PRO A 42 -11.64 -6.17 17.72
CA PRO A 42 -11.61 -7.46 18.41
C PRO A 42 -12.64 -8.49 17.89
N CYS A 43 -13.84 -8.02 17.52
CA CYS A 43 -14.94 -8.86 17.02
C CYS A 43 -15.10 -8.79 15.50
N GLU A 44 -14.19 -8.13 14.79
CA GLU A 44 -14.32 -7.93 13.35
C GLU A 44 -13.93 -9.20 12.58
N SER A 45 -14.72 -9.53 11.56
CA SER A 45 -14.37 -10.59 10.64
C SER A 45 -13.14 -10.18 9.83
N LEU A 46 -12.38 -11.16 9.32
CA LEU A 46 -11.25 -10.81 8.45
C LEU A 46 -11.73 -10.18 7.14
N LYS A 47 -12.89 -10.63 6.64
CA LYS A 47 -13.49 -10.10 5.42
C LYS A 47 -13.78 -8.61 5.54
N ASP A 48 -14.42 -8.20 6.64
CA ASP A 48 -14.79 -6.79 6.85
C ASP A 48 -13.56 -5.90 7.01
N PHE A 49 -12.57 -6.37 7.77
CA PHE A 49 -11.27 -5.69 7.87
C PHE A 49 -10.61 -5.53 6.50
N HIS A 50 -10.62 -6.59 5.70
CA HIS A 50 -10.04 -6.61 4.37
C HIS A 50 -10.75 -5.66 3.40
N GLU A 51 -12.08 -5.55 3.44
CA GLU A 51 -12.81 -4.58 2.62
C GLU A 51 -12.44 -3.15 3.01
N ARG A 52 -12.35 -2.83 4.31
CA ARG A 52 -11.88 -1.50 4.75
C ARG A 52 -10.47 -1.21 4.28
N TYR A 53 -9.57 -2.18 4.42
CA TYR A 53 -8.20 -2.08 3.94
C TYR A 53 -8.14 -1.81 2.43
N LYS A 54 -8.91 -2.54 1.62
CA LYS A 54 -8.97 -2.35 0.16
C LYS A 54 -9.47 -0.96 -0.24
N VAL A 55 -10.46 -0.43 0.47
CA VAL A 55 -10.97 0.92 0.22
C VAL A 55 -9.87 1.96 0.39
N ILE A 56 -9.07 1.87 1.45
CA ILE A 56 -7.95 2.78 1.70
C ILE A 56 -6.84 2.56 0.67
N LEU A 57 -6.49 1.30 0.39
CA LEU A 57 -5.44 0.94 -0.57
C LEU A 57 -5.71 1.49 -1.97
N ASN A 58 -6.96 1.43 -2.43
CA ASN A 58 -7.36 1.94 -3.75
C ASN A 58 -7.22 3.47 -3.89
N ASN A 59 -7.16 4.20 -2.78
CA ASN A 59 -6.97 5.65 -2.81
C ASN A 59 -5.49 6.05 -2.94
N ILE A 60 -4.56 5.11 -2.75
CA ILE A 60 -3.11 5.38 -2.80
C ILE A 60 -2.57 4.97 -4.18
N PRO A 61 -2.34 5.91 -5.11
CA PRO A 61 -1.77 5.59 -6.41
C PRO A 61 -0.34 5.07 -6.24
N SER A 62 -0.07 3.88 -6.81
CA SER A 62 1.27 3.28 -6.90
C SER A 62 1.96 2.98 -5.56
N ILE A 63 1.20 2.50 -4.57
CA ILE A 63 1.78 1.99 -3.33
C ILE A 63 2.72 0.80 -3.57
N ASP A 64 3.83 0.76 -2.83
CA ASP A 64 4.74 -0.37 -2.83
C ASP A 64 4.08 -1.60 -2.18
N ASN A 65 4.20 -2.76 -2.83
CA ASN A 65 3.58 -4.01 -2.39
C ASN A 65 4.05 -4.44 -0.99
N LYS A 66 5.31 -4.16 -0.63
CA LYS A 66 5.87 -4.48 0.69
C LYS A 66 5.29 -3.57 1.77
N ILE A 67 5.06 -2.29 1.46
CA ILE A 67 4.42 -1.35 2.38
C ILE A 67 2.95 -1.75 2.59
N ALA A 68 2.23 -2.05 1.51
CA ALA A 68 0.87 -2.58 1.56
C ALA A 68 0.81 -3.86 2.43
N TYR A 69 1.75 -4.78 2.21
CA TYR A 69 1.90 -5.99 3.03
C TYR A 69 2.10 -5.68 4.52
N MET A 70 3.06 -4.80 4.86
CA MET A 70 3.37 -4.49 6.25
C MET A 70 2.18 -3.84 6.94
N ALA A 71 1.47 -2.94 6.26
CA ALA A 71 0.28 -2.29 6.80
C ALA A 71 -0.83 -3.31 7.06
N PHE A 72 -1.15 -4.16 6.08
CA PHE A 72 -2.14 -5.23 6.26
C PHE A 72 -1.77 -6.15 7.42
N TYR A 73 -0.51 -6.60 7.48
CA TYR A 73 -0.03 -7.50 8.53
C TYR A 73 -0.07 -6.86 9.92
N SER A 74 0.37 -5.60 10.04
CA SER A 74 0.39 -4.86 11.31
C SER A 74 -1.00 -4.53 11.84
N GLY A 75 -2.00 -4.46 10.94
CA GLY A 75 -3.39 -4.20 11.30
C GLY A 75 -4.16 -5.44 11.73
N LEU A 76 -3.64 -6.66 11.50
CA LEU A 76 -4.35 -7.88 11.88
C LEU A 76 -4.24 -8.15 13.38
N ASN A 77 -5.31 -8.70 13.95
CA ASN A 77 -5.30 -9.13 15.33
C ASN A 77 -4.36 -10.35 15.48
N TYR A 78 -3.34 -10.23 16.34
CA TYR A 78 -2.21 -11.16 16.50
C TYR A 78 -2.63 -12.65 16.62
N GLY A 79 -3.79 -12.92 17.24
CA GLY A 79 -4.31 -14.27 17.43
C GLY A 79 -4.62 -15.04 16.14
N LYS A 80 -4.97 -14.34 15.04
CA LYS A 80 -5.32 -14.99 13.77
C LYS A 80 -4.08 -15.37 12.93
N LEU A 81 -2.98 -14.63 13.07
CA LEU A 81 -1.74 -14.82 12.32
C LEU A 81 -0.85 -15.94 12.86
N ASN A 82 -0.82 -16.13 14.18
CA ASN A 82 -0.04 -17.20 14.81
C ASN A 82 -0.56 -18.59 14.46
N ASN A 83 -1.82 -18.70 14.06
CA ASN A 83 -2.42 -19.96 13.62
C ASN A 83 -2.05 -20.34 12.17
N ILE A 84 -1.36 -19.47 11.43
CA ILE A 84 -0.92 -19.78 10.07
C ILE A 84 0.49 -20.42 10.13
N PRO A 85 0.64 -21.70 9.74
CA PRO A 85 1.79 -22.51 10.12
C PRO A 85 3.09 -22.22 9.34
N SER A 86 3.06 -21.52 8.21
CA SER A 86 4.25 -21.23 7.41
C SER A 86 4.27 -19.83 6.83
N ILE A 87 5.47 -19.29 6.58
CA ILE A 87 5.66 -18.01 5.89
C ILE A 87 5.03 -18.04 4.49
N ASP A 88 5.15 -19.14 3.76
CA ASP A 88 4.50 -19.29 2.45
C ASP A 88 2.96 -19.25 2.58
N ASN A 89 2.38 -19.90 3.57
CA ASN A 89 0.93 -19.86 3.81
C ASN A 89 0.48 -18.47 4.25
N LYS A 90 1.30 -17.76 5.03
CA LYS A 90 1.06 -16.35 5.40
C LYS A 90 1.06 -15.47 4.15
N ILE A 91 2.07 -15.58 3.29
CA ILE A 91 2.18 -14.83 2.04
C ILE A 91 1.02 -15.16 1.09
N ALA A 92 0.66 -16.44 0.95
CA ALA A 92 -0.45 -16.88 0.10
C ALA A 92 -1.81 -16.37 0.61
N TYR A 93 -2.05 -16.48 1.92
CA TYR A 93 -3.23 -15.94 2.57
C TYR A 93 -3.33 -14.43 2.34
N MET A 94 -2.23 -13.72 2.51
CA MET A 94 -2.19 -12.28 2.35
C MET A 94 -2.33 -11.84 0.89
N ALA A 95 -1.80 -12.58 -0.08
CA ALA A 95 -2.02 -12.32 -1.51
C ALA A 95 -3.47 -12.57 -1.96
N PHE A 96 -4.18 -13.47 -1.26
CA PHE A 96 -5.58 -13.78 -1.52
C PHE A 96 -6.55 -12.71 -0.98
N TYR A 97 -6.36 -12.28 0.27
CA TYR A 97 -6.81 -10.96 0.74
C TYR A 97 -5.87 -9.92 0.08
N SER A 98 -5.80 -8.63 0.37
CA SER A 98 -4.99 -7.61 -0.37
C SER A 98 -5.08 -7.47 -1.91
N GLY A 99 -5.45 -8.49 -2.70
CA GLY A 99 -5.45 -8.47 -4.18
C GLY A 99 -4.06 -8.43 -4.82
N LEU A 100 -3.00 -8.69 -4.05
CA LEU A 100 -1.62 -8.55 -4.51
C LEU A 100 -1.11 -9.82 -5.21
N ASN A 101 -0.15 -9.65 -6.12
CA ASN A 101 0.44 -10.79 -6.84
C ASN A 101 1.35 -11.62 -5.90
N TYR A 102 0.94 -12.86 -5.64
CA TYR A 102 1.69 -13.81 -4.80
C TYR A 102 3.15 -14.00 -5.22
N GLY A 103 3.42 -14.17 -6.52
CA GLY A 103 4.78 -14.41 -7.02
C GLY A 103 5.71 -13.22 -6.83
N LYS A 104 5.17 -12.00 -6.94
CA LYS A 104 5.90 -10.75 -6.68
C LYS A 104 6.16 -10.57 -5.18
N LEU A 105 5.12 -10.73 -4.35
CA LEU A 105 5.23 -10.69 -2.88
C LEU A 105 6.23 -11.72 -2.34
N LYS A 106 6.17 -12.96 -2.84
CA LYS A 106 7.09 -14.01 -2.41
C LYS A 106 8.54 -13.63 -2.69
N LYS A 107 8.84 -13.06 -3.86
CA LYS A 107 10.20 -12.57 -4.16
C LYS A 107 10.61 -11.43 -3.22
N GLU A 108 9.75 -10.45 -3.02
CA GLU A 108 10.04 -9.26 -2.20
C GLU A 108 10.20 -9.58 -0.70
N LEU A 109 9.47 -10.58 -0.19
CA LEU A 109 9.45 -10.94 1.24
C LEU A 109 10.41 -12.08 1.60
N VAL A 110 10.66 -13.03 0.70
CA VAL A 110 11.58 -14.16 0.97
C VAL A 110 13.04 -13.76 0.74
N LEU A 111 13.34 -12.80 -0.14
CA LEU A 111 14.70 -12.30 -0.35
C LEU A 111 15.25 -11.47 0.83
N ASP A 112 14.40 -11.05 1.76
CA ASP A 112 14.77 -10.27 2.95
C ASP A 112 14.90 -11.12 4.23
N THR A 113 14.69 -12.44 4.15
CA THR A 113 15.01 -13.33 5.28
C THR A 113 16.53 -13.52 5.36
N PRO A 114 17.21 -13.12 6.47
CA PRO A 114 18.67 -13.21 6.61
C PRO A 114 19.22 -14.64 6.48
N SER A 115 18.35 -15.65 6.64
CA SER A 115 18.72 -17.07 6.69
C SER A 115 19.17 -17.69 5.36
N GLN A 116 19.23 -16.93 4.26
CA GLN A 116 19.74 -17.43 2.96
C GLN A 116 21.03 -16.75 2.48
N ARG A 117 21.65 -15.87 3.29
CA ARG A 117 22.97 -15.29 2.98
C ARG A 117 24.14 -16.09 3.59
N ILE A 118 24.17 -17.41 3.44
CA ILE A 118 25.41 -18.19 3.64
C ILE A 118 25.43 -19.35 2.65
N SER A 119 26.18 -19.16 1.57
CA SER A 119 26.91 -20.19 0.81
C SER A 119 28.22 -19.57 0.37
#